data_AF-A0A2S9JFW7-F1
#
_entry.id   AF-A0A2S9JFW7-F1
#
_cell.length_a   1.000
_cell.length_b   1.000
_cell.length_c   1.000
_cell.angle_alpha   90.00
_cell.angle_beta   90.00
_cell.angle_gamma   90.00
#
_symmetry.space_group_name_H-M   'P 1'
#
loop_
_entity.id
_entity.type
_entity.pdbx_description
1 polymer ?
#
loop_
_entity_poly.entity_id
_entity_poly.type
_entity_poly.pdbx_seq_one_letter_code
_entity_poly.pdbx_strand_id
1 'polypeptide(L)'
;MRHLPSILLRLLATSMAIFPAAAFADNSVAISGATLVNKGLVGVGRIPANQRDKFGETFGSGSGMAMNPADWSRDGNSYKGTMLLLPDRGYNVAGTTDYRPRLNMLSIRFTPVAPGATPSADKQQSGVEAALTDTLLLVDDKGADTTGLDPQSDVRAAAGDFPMLPQAANGKISLDNEAIVRLADGTMFISDEYGPNIYRFSAEGRMISATQPPAALVPMRHGKANFSSNNPGPGAQAPDPKDPDTGRQNNQGLEGMALTPDGKFLIAVLQSAARQDGGDSSSTRQNTRALVYDAADPAHLKLVHEYVVPLPVFTNAKGKKAVAAQSEIVALSDKAFLMLARDSGNGYGLDGDTSLYRNITVVDTSAATDIAGSGFDADKAVAPKGVLDPSITPAKLTPFIDINDNANLSRFGLHNGAPNDRNNLSEKWEAMALVSVLDPKLPDDYFLFVGNDNDFLTQDGFQVGASYKAEGGADVDTMFQVFQVTIPGLHK
;
A
#
# COMPACT_ATOMS: atom_id res chain seq x y z
N MET A 1 -53.61 36.78 -47.87
CA MET A 1 -53.39 35.36 -47.52
C MET A 1 -51.92 35.04 -47.70
N ARG A 2 -51.26 34.65 -46.59
CA ARG A 2 -49.97 33.94 -46.45
C ARG A 2 -48.70 34.64 -46.97
N HIS A 3 -48.08 35.40 -46.07
CA HIS A 3 -46.62 35.55 -46.01
C HIS A 3 -46.03 34.31 -45.30
N LEU A 4 -45.04 33.65 -45.92
CA LEU A 4 -44.14 32.71 -45.24
C LEU A 4 -42.76 33.40 -45.09
N PRO A 5 -42.16 33.44 -43.89
CA PRO A 5 -40.74 33.70 -43.74
C PRO A 5 -39.94 32.38 -43.84
N SER A 6 -38.85 32.40 -44.61
CA SER A 6 -37.84 31.36 -44.65
C SER A 6 -37.08 31.31 -43.32
N ILE A 7 -37.20 30.19 -42.59
CA ILE A 7 -36.37 29.93 -41.40
C ILE A 7 -34.99 29.48 -41.88
N LEU A 8 -33.99 30.32 -41.67
CA LEU A 8 -32.58 30.00 -41.86
C LEU A 8 -32.12 29.16 -40.65
N LEU A 9 -32.01 27.85 -40.83
CA LEU A 9 -31.50 26.92 -39.82
C LEU A 9 -29.97 27.11 -39.71
N ARG A 10 -29.52 27.79 -38.65
CA ARG A 10 -28.09 27.80 -38.29
C ARG A 10 -27.75 26.44 -37.66
N LEU A 11 -27.06 25.58 -38.40
CA LEU A 11 -26.36 24.44 -37.81
C LEU A 11 -25.24 25.00 -36.92
N LEU A 12 -25.41 24.88 -35.60
CA LEU A 12 -24.31 24.97 -34.66
C LEU A 12 -23.51 23.67 -34.81
N ALA A 13 -22.35 23.74 -35.45
CA ALA A 13 -21.40 22.63 -35.46
C ALA A 13 -20.83 22.50 -34.04
N THR A 14 -21.33 21.54 -33.27
CA THR A 14 -20.71 21.11 -32.02
C THR A 14 -19.38 20.46 -32.38
N SER A 15 -18.28 21.20 -32.20
CA SER A 15 -16.94 20.63 -32.24
C SER A 15 -16.81 19.67 -31.06
N MET A 16 -17.10 18.38 -31.27
CA MET A 16 -16.57 17.32 -30.42
C MET A 16 -15.05 17.43 -30.52
N ALA A 17 -14.40 17.84 -29.45
CA ALA A 17 -12.97 17.66 -29.29
C ALA A 17 -12.72 16.15 -29.22
N ILE A 18 -12.50 15.53 -30.38
CA ILE A 18 -11.94 14.19 -30.47
C ILE A 18 -10.49 14.35 -30.03
N PHE A 19 -10.21 14.07 -28.75
CA PHE A 19 -8.84 13.83 -28.33
C PHE A 19 -8.31 12.66 -29.18
N PRO A 20 -7.13 12.79 -29.80
CA PRO A 20 -6.63 11.73 -30.65
C PRO A 20 -6.37 10.49 -29.80
N ALA A 21 -7.09 9.40 -30.09
CA ALA A 21 -6.88 8.09 -29.48
C ALA A 21 -5.42 7.58 -29.61
N ALA A 22 -4.62 8.20 -30.48
CA ALA A 22 -3.20 7.93 -30.65
C ALA A 22 -2.31 8.44 -29.50
N ALA A 23 -2.77 9.39 -28.67
CA ALA A 23 -1.92 10.00 -27.62
C ALA A 23 -1.78 9.15 -26.33
N PHE A 24 -2.51 8.03 -26.21
CA PHE A 24 -2.48 7.16 -25.01
C PHE A 24 -2.19 5.69 -25.31
N ALA A 25 -1.85 5.33 -26.56
CA ALA A 25 -1.58 3.93 -26.91
C ALA A 25 -0.44 3.32 -26.09
N ASP A 26 0.63 4.10 -25.85
CA ASP A 26 1.80 3.69 -25.05
C ASP A 26 1.53 3.63 -23.54
N ASN A 27 0.36 4.11 -23.08
CA ASN A 27 -0.03 4.14 -21.67
C ASN A 27 -1.25 3.24 -21.37
N SER A 28 -1.44 2.18 -22.16
CA SER A 28 -2.59 1.29 -22.02
C SER A 28 -2.20 -0.18 -21.85
N VAL A 29 -2.98 -0.91 -21.06
CA VAL A 29 -2.75 -2.32 -20.76
C VAL A 29 -4.03 -3.11 -20.94
N ALA A 30 -3.99 -4.19 -21.72
CA ALA A 30 -5.11 -5.08 -21.94
C ALA A 30 -5.12 -6.23 -20.93
N ILE A 31 -6.24 -6.42 -20.23
CA ILE A 31 -6.44 -7.43 -19.18
C ILE A 31 -7.83 -8.00 -19.31
N SER A 32 -7.92 -9.32 -19.53
CA SER A 32 -9.19 -10.08 -19.50
C SER A 32 -10.38 -9.40 -20.19
N GLY A 33 -10.13 -8.79 -21.36
CA GLY A 33 -11.16 -8.13 -22.18
C GLY A 33 -11.43 -6.66 -21.87
N ALA A 34 -10.73 -6.05 -20.91
CA ALA A 34 -10.73 -4.62 -20.64
C ALA A 34 -9.38 -3.98 -21.01
N THR A 35 -9.39 -2.68 -21.29
CA THR A 35 -8.18 -1.88 -21.50
C THR A 35 -8.09 -0.84 -20.40
N LEU A 36 -7.10 -0.98 -19.53
CA LEU A 36 -6.74 0.05 -18.56
C LEU A 36 -5.92 1.13 -19.25
N VAL A 37 -6.11 2.39 -18.88
CA VAL A 37 -5.38 3.52 -19.44
C VAL A 37 -4.83 4.38 -18.32
N ASN A 38 -3.52 4.61 -18.32
CA ASN A 38 -2.85 5.59 -17.46
C ASN A 38 -2.89 6.97 -18.14
N LYS A 39 -3.63 7.92 -17.57
CA LYS A 39 -3.70 9.30 -18.08
C LYS A 39 -2.65 10.22 -17.48
N GLY A 40 -1.77 9.67 -16.63
CA GLY A 40 -0.64 10.35 -16.03
C GLY A 40 -0.99 11.05 -14.71
N LEU A 41 0.04 11.71 -14.15
CA LEU A 41 -0.04 12.44 -12.90
C LEU A 41 -0.88 13.71 -13.10
N VAL A 42 -1.87 13.91 -12.22
CA VAL A 42 -2.84 15.02 -12.26
C VAL A 42 -2.86 15.85 -10.97
N GLY A 43 -2.10 15.45 -9.94
CA GLY A 43 -1.93 16.27 -8.75
C GLY A 43 -0.90 15.73 -7.78
N VAL A 44 -0.37 16.65 -6.97
CA VAL A 44 0.56 16.37 -5.87
C VAL A 44 0.14 17.20 -4.66
N GLY A 45 0.36 16.69 -3.46
CA GLY A 45 0.25 17.45 -2.22
C GLY A 45 1.16 16.90 -1.14
N ARG A 46 1.29 17.64 -0.03
CA ARG A 46 2.16 17.26 1.09
C ARG A 46 1.60 17.64 2.45
N ILE A 47 2.01 16.90 3.47
CA ILE A 47 1.89 17.26 4.90
C ILE A 47 3.31 17.35 5.47
N PRO A 48 3.67 18.41 6.22
CA PRO A 48 4.99 18.57 6.80
C PRO A 48 5.44 17.35 7.63
N ALA A 49 6.71 16.96 7.51
CA ALA A 49 7.30 15.82 8.22
C ALA A 49 7.13 15.87 9.75
N ASN A 50 7.12 17.07 10.33
CA ASN A 50 6.99 17.28 11.77
C ASN A 50 5.53 17.48 12.25
N GLN A 51 4.53 17.21 11.40
CA GLN A 51 3.13 17.26 11.80
C GLN A 51 2.90 16.39 13.04
N ARG A 52 2.22 16.96 14.04
CA ARG A 52 1.84 16.28 15.27
C ARG A 52 0.39 15.82 15.19
N ASP A 53 0.13 14.69 15.80
CA ASP A 53 -1.23 14.25 16.05
C ASP A 53 -1.82 14.84 17.33
N LYS A 54 -3.08 14.49 17.66
CA LYS A 54 -3.74 14.99 18.87
C LYS A 54 -3.12 14.51 20.18
N PHE A 55 -2.27 13.48 20.13
CA PHE A 55 -1.52 12.97 21.26
C PHE A 55 -0.14 13.63 21.39
N GLY A 56 0.19 14.56 20.48
CA GLY A 56 1.44 15.31 20.48
C GLY A 56 2.62 14.53 19.92
N GLU A 57 2.40 13.37 19.31
CA GLU A 57 3.46 12.56 18.70
C GLU A 57 3.61 12.90 17.21
N THR A 58 4.81 12.67 16.64
CA THR A 58 5.00 12.73 15.18
C THR A 58 3.96 11.81 14.52
N PHE A 59 3.21 12.33 13.56
CA PHE A 59 2.05 11.62 13.03
C PHE A 59 2.39 10.33 12.25
N GLY A 60 3.58 10.28 11.61
CA GLY A 60 3.98 9.21 10.70
C GLY A 60 3.19 9.20 9.39
N SER A 61 3.58 8.40 8.39
CA SER A 61 2.87 8.38 7.11
C SER A 61 2.62 7.01 6.50
N GLY A 62 2.02 6.98 5.31
CA GLY A 62 1.17 5.89 4.84
C GLY A 62 1.90 4.63 4.42
N SER A 63 1.93 3.66 5.33
CA SER A 63 2.05 2.22 5.05
C SER A 63 0.76 1.64 4.47
N GLY A 64 -0.37 2.34 4.66
CA GLY A 64 -1.65 2.01 4.04
C GLY A 64 -2.59 3.21 3.99
N MET A 65 -3.58 3.19 3.09
CA MET A 65 -4.63 4.21 3.05
C MET A 65 -6.00 3.67 2.63
N ALA A 66 -7.06 4.30 3.15
CA ALA A 66 -8.42 4.05 2.71
C ALA A 66 -9.18 5.35 2.54
N MET A 67 -9.80 5.56 1.37
CA MET A 67 -10.74 6.65 1.15
C MET A 67 -12.13 6.27 1.66
N ASN A 68 -12.90 7.22 2.17
CA ASN A 68 -14.31 7.03 2.47
C ASN A 68 -15.17 7.33 1.22
N PRO A 69 -15.64 6.33 0.46
CA PRO A 69 -16.41 6.59 -0.75
C PRO A 69 -17.76 7.27 -0.46
N ALA A 70 -18.29 7.16 0.77
CA ALA A 70 -19.58 7.73 1.13
C ALA A 70 -19.59 9.27 1.24
N ASP A 71 -18.43 9.91 1.45
CA ASP A 71 -18.30 11.36 1.50
C ASP A 71 -17.50 11.96 0.33
N TRP A 72 -16.93 11.11 -0.52
CA TRP A 72 -16.27 11.53 -1.74
C TRP A 72 -17.26 12.22 -2.67
N SER A 73 -16.99 13.49 -2.98
CA SER A 73 -17.90 14.32 -3.75
C SER A 73 -17.14 15.27 -4.66
N ARG A 74 -17.82 15.67 -5.75
CA ARG A 74 -17.30 16.59 -6.76
C ARG A 74 -18.12 17.88 -6.76
N ASP A 75 -17.42 19.01 -6.81
CA ASP A 75 -17.97 20.35 -7.03
C ASP A 75 -17.18 21.05 -8.13
N GLY A 76 -17.76 21.14 -9.33
CA GLY A 76 -17.06 21.64 -10.52
C GLY A 76 -15.83 20.79 -10.87
N ASN A 77 -14.63 21.37 -10.75
CA ASN A 77 -13.36 20.67 -10.96
C ASN A 77 -12.62 20.34 -9.66
N SER A 78 -13.27 20.48 -8.52
CA SER A 78 -12.70 20.17 -7.21
C SER A 78 -13.45 19.01 -6.56
N TYR A 79 -12.72 18.28 -5.73
CA TYR A 79 -13.21 17.11 -5.01
C TYR A 79 -12.94 17.27 -3.53
N LYS A 80 -13.74 16.61 -2.71
CA LYS A 80 -13.55 16.54 -1.27
C LYS A 80 -13.96 15.17 -0.73
N GLY A 81 -13.32 14.75 0.36
CA GLY A 81 -13.69 13.55 1.10
C GLY A 81 -12.78 13.34 2.31
N THR A 82 -12.94 12.21 2.97
CA THR A 82 -12.11 11.79 4.10
C THR A 82 -11.22 10.61 3.71
N MET A 83 -9.96 10.68 4.15
CA MET A 83 -8.96 9.62 3.99
C MET A 83 -8.53 9.13 5.38
N LEU A 84 -8.42 7.82 5.56
CA LEU A 84 -7.67 7.20 6.63
C LEU A 84 -6.26 6.91 6.13
N LEU A 85 -5.25 7.37 6.87
CA LEU A 85 -3.85 7.07 6.62
C LEU A 85 -3.30 6.26 7.80
N LEU A 86 -2.68 5.14 7.50
CA LEU A 86 -2.16 4.18 8.47
C LEU A 86 -0.62 4.24 8.46
N PRO A 87 0.02 4.69 9.55
CA PRO A 87 1.46 4.53 9.74
C PRO A 87 1.86 3.14 10.21
N ASP A 88 3.12 2.80 9.95
CA ASP A 88 3.80 1.62 10.48
C ASP A 88 4.00 1.68 12.01
N ARG A 89 4.87 0.82 12.52
CA ARG A 89 5.22 0.71 13.95
C ARG A 89 5.99 1.88 14.57
N GLY A 90 6.23 3.00 13.88
CA GLY A 90 6.87 4.18 14.46
C GLY A 90 8.37 4.30 14.16
N TYR A 91 9.00 5.37 14.68
CA TYR A 91 10.40 5.71 14.42
C TYR A 91 11.34 4.66 15.02
N ASN A 92 11.94 3.83 14.16
CA ASN A 92 12.57 2.57 14.54
C ASN A 92 14.07 2.47 14.19
N VAL A 93 14.73 3.61 13.94
CA VAL A 93 16.16 3.68 13.55
C VAL A 93 17.10 3.02 14.57
N ALA A 94 16.84 3.22 15.86
CA ALA A 94 17.64 2.63 16.95
C ALA A 94 17.05 1.29 17.46
N GLY A 95 16.14 0.68 16.71
CA GLY A 95 15.26 -0.41 17.14
C GLY A 95 13.83 0.06 17.38
N THR A 96 12.89 -0.88 17.43
CA THR A 96 11.46 -0.59 17.62
C THR A 96 11.19 0.13 18.95
N THR A 97 10.13 0.94 18.98
CA THR A 97 9.73 1.71 20.17
C THR A 97 8.35 1.28 20.67
N ASP A 98 7.97 1.68 21.89
CA ASP A 98 6.61 1.47 22.43
C ASP A 98 5.59 2.47 21.84
N TYR A 99 5.74 2.79 20.54
CA TYR A 99 4.80 3.59 19.79
C TYR A 99 3.42 2.95 19.88
N ARG A 100 2.38 3.76 20.09
CA ARG A 100 0.99 3.28 20.07
C ARG A 100 0.46 3.33 18.65
N PRO A 101 0.20 2.20 17.99
CA PRO A 101 -0.42 2.16 16.67
C PRO A 101 -1.73 2.96 16.61
N ARG A 102 -1.97 3.64 15.49
CA ARG A 102 -3.10 4.55 15.32
C ARG A 102 -3.45 4.76 13.85
N LEU A 103 -4.62 5.34 13.59
CA LEU A 103 -5.06 5.81 12.29
C LEU A 103 -5.13 7.34 12.27
N ASN A 104 -4.63 7.96 11.22
CA ASN A 104 -4.73 9.39 10.98
C ASN A 104 -5.93 9.67 10.07
N MET A 105 -6.89 10.47 10.52
CA MET A 105 -8.04 10.89 9.74
C MET A 105 -7.73 12.23 9.07
N LEU A 106 -7.71 12.25 7.74
CA LEU A 106 -7.43 13.43 6.94
C LEU A 106 -8.70 13.92 6.23
N SER A 107 -8.95 15.22 6.29
CA SER A 107 -9.82 15.87 5.32
C SER A 107 -9.03 16.15 4.04
N ILE A 108 -9.59 15.78 2.90
CA ILE A 108 -8.98 15.95 1.58
C ILE A 108 -9.78 16.98 0.79
N ARG A 109 -9.09 17.95 0.20
CA ARG A 109 -9.56 18.72 -0.95
C ARG A 109 -8.61 18.47 -2.10
N PHE A 110 -9.16 18.15 -3.27
CA PHE A 110 -8.37 17.81 -4.44
C PHE A 110 -8.82 18.60 -5.66
N THR A 111 -7.90 19.27 -6.34
CA THR A 111 -8.16 19.96 -7.59
C THR A 111 -7.16 19.47 -8.64
N PRO A 112 -7.55 18.50 -9.50
CA PRO A 112 -6.67 17.98 -10.53
C PRO A 112 -6.35 19.03 -11.60
N VAL A 113 -5.14 18.95 -12.15
CA VAL A 113 -4.85 19.49 -13.48
C VAL A 113 -5.32 18.50 -14.55
N ALA A 114 -5.60 19.00 -15.76
CA ALA A 114 -5.92 18.12 -16.87
C ALA A 114 -4.76 17.13 -17.16
N PRO A 115 -5.05 15.89 -17.57
CA PRO A 115 -4.04 14.94 -18.03
C PRO A 115 -3.02 15.57 -18.98
N GLY A 116 -1.73 15.37 -18.69
CA GLY A 116 -0.61 15.92 -19.46
C GLY A 116 -0.33 17.42 -19.27
N ALA A 117 -1.17 18.18 -18.56
CA ALA A 117 -0.97 19.61 -18.35
C ALA A 117 0.04 19.91 -17.24
N THR A 118 0.81 20.98 -17.37
CA THR A 118 1.72 21.45 -16.32
C THR A 118 1.04 22.54 -15.48
N PRO A 119 0.86 22.37 -14.16
CA PRO A 119 0.40 23.46 -13.29
C PRO A 119 1.40 24.63 -13.30
N SER A 120 0.93 25.83 -12.94
CA SER A 120 1.84 26.95 -12.67
C SER A 120 2.79 26.61 -11.52
N ALA A 121 3.98 27.21 -11.50
CA ALA A 121 5.02 26.89 -10.51
C ALA A 121 4.53 27.00 -9.05
N ASP A 122 3.66 27.96 -8.75
CA ASP A 122 3.06 28.16 -7.42
C ASP A 122 2.00 27.10 -7.05
N LYS A 123 1.59 26.24 -7.99
CA LYS A 123 0.56 25.20 -7.84
C LYS A 123 1.07 23.77 -8.04
N GLN A 124 2.35 23.59 -8.32
CA GLN A 124 2.96 22.29 -8.63
C GLN A 124 2.76 21.22 -7.56
N GLN A 125 2.57 21.57 -6.29
CA GLN A 125 2.42 20.60 -5.20
C GLN A 125 1.28 20.97 -4.25
N SER A 126 0.26 21.66 -4.78
CA SER A 126 -0.93 22.10 -4.02
C SER A 126 -2.22 21.52 -4.60
N GLY A 127 -2.12 20.48 -5.42
CA GLY A 127 -3.29 19.82 -6.03
C GLY A 127 -4.10 19.05 -5.00
N VAL A 128 -3.41 18.42 -4.04
CA VAL A 128 -4.00 17.77 -2.87
C VAL A 128 -3.74 18.63 -1.63
N GLU A 129 -4.80 19.11 -1.01
CA GLU A 129 -4.76 19.71 0.32
C GLU A 129 -5.27 18.66 1.31
N ALA A 130 -4.37 18.17 2.15
CA ALA A 130 -4.68 17.17 3.18
C ALA A 130 -4.45 17.79 4.57
N ALA A 131 -5.46 17.75 5.43
CA ALA A 131 -5.37 18.26 6.78
C ALA A 131 -5.77 17.20 7.79
N LEU A 132 -4.90 16.97 8.79
CA LEU A 132 -5.17 16.06 9.90
C LEU A 132 -6.33 16.61 10.75
N THR A 133 -7.44 15.87 10.79
CA THR A 133 -8.64 16.25 11.52
C THR A 133 -8.80 15.50 12.84
N ASP A 134 -8.34 14.25 12.89
CA ASP A 134 -8.39 13.42 14.09
C ASP A 134 -7.39 12.26 13.99
N THR A 135 -7.17 11.57 15.12
CA THR A 135 -6.34 10.37 15.20
C THR A 135 -7.00 9.33 16.10
N LEU A 136 -7.04 8.07 15.68
CA LEU A 136 -7.69 6.98 16.41
C LEU A 136 -6.66 5.95 16.85
N LEU A 137 -6.51 5.71 18.16
CA LEU A 137 -5.62 4.65 18.65
C LEU A 137 -6.20 3.27 18.34
N LEU A 138 -5.32 2.34 18.01
CA LEU A 138 -5.66 0.93 17.88
C LEU A 138 -5.35 0.21 19.21
N VAL A 139 -6.37 -0.36 19.82
CA VAL A 139 -6.29 -1.06 21.11
C VAL A 139 -6.64 -2.54 20.94
N ASP A 140 -6.15 -3.37 21.84
CA ASP A 140 -6.40 -4.81 21.81
C ASP A 140 -7.87 -5.16 22.15
N ASP A 141 -8.19 -6.45 22.12
CA ASP A 141 -9.51 -7.01 22.45
C ASP A 141 -9.96 -6.74 23.89
N LYS A 142 -9.06 -6.28 24.77
CA LYS A 142 -9.31 -5.92 26.18
C LYS A 142 -9.35 -4.40 26.38
N GLY A 143 -9.04 -3.61 25.35
CA GLY A 143 -8.94 -2.15 25.41
C GLY A 143 -7.62 -1.64 25.94
N ALA A 144 -6.58 -2.48 26.00
CA ALA A 144 -5.22 -2.06 26.32
C ALA A 144 -4.51 -1.53 25.06
N ASP A 145 -3.59 -0.59 25.24
CA ASP A 145 -2.77 -0.06 24.15
C ASP A 145 -2.00 -1.21 23.46
N THR A 146 -2.00 -1.18 22.13
CA THR A 146 -1.06 -1.96 21.31
C THR A 146 0.29 -1.24 21.23
N THR A 147 1.31 -1.89 20.66
CA THR A 147 2.68 -1.39 20.63
C THR A 147 3.36 -1.62 19.28
N GLY A 148 4.30 -0.75 18.89
CA GLY A 148 5.19 -0.94 17.75
C GLY A 148 6.42 -1.84 18.03
N LEU A 149 6.61 -2.26 19.29
CA LEU A 149 7.77 -3.06 19.70
C LEU A 149 7.86 -4.40 18.97
N ASP A 150 9.08 -4.82 18.65
CA ASP A 150 9.39 -6.20 18.24
C ASP A 150 8.84 -7.16 19.33
N PRO A 151 8.00 -8.15 18.96
CA PRO A 151 7.42 -9.10 19.92
C PRO A 151 8.46 -10.05 20.54
N GLN A 152 9.69 -10.09 20.02
CA GLN A 152 10.75 -11.00 20.46
C GLN A 152 10.27 -12.46 20.41
N SER A 153 10.45 -13.23 21.48
CA SER A 153 9.98 -14.62 21.58
C SER A 153 8.57 -14.77 22.13
N ASP A 154 7.93 -13.67 22.53
CA ASP A 154 6.67 -13.73 23.27
C ASP A 154 5.48 -13.83 22.31
N VAL A 155 4.52 -14.67 22.69
CA VAL A 155 3.33 -15.00 21.90
C VAL A 155 2.14 -15.08 22.83
N ARG A 156 1.10 -14.29 22.54
CA ARG A 156 -0.19 -14.46 23.21
C ARG A 156 -0.87 -15.70 22.64
N ALA A 157 -1.26 -16.62 23.52
CA ALA A 157 -1.96 -17.84 23.12
C ALA A 157 -3.32 -17.52 22.46
N ALA A 158 -3.73 -18.38 21.52
CA ALA A 158 -5.02 -18.29 20.85
C ALA A 158 -6.19 -18.36 21.85
N ALA A 159 -7.23 -17.54 21.62
CA ALA A 159 -8.43 -17.50 22.44
C ALA A 159 -9.60 -16.86 21.66
N GLY A 160 -10.76 -17.53 21.65
CA GLY A 160 -11.95 -17.03 20.94
C GLY A 160 -11.69 -16.82 19.44
N ASP A 161 -12.02 -15.63 18.94
CA ASP A 161 -11.85 -15.23 17.53
C ASP A 161 -10.42 -14.74 17.21
N PHE A 162 -9.46 -15.04 18.08
CA PHE A 162 -8.05 -14.68 17.93
C PHE A 162 -7.17 -15.93 17.83
N PRO A 163 -6.33 -16.04 16.79
CA PRO A 163 -5.26 -17.01 16.74
C PRO A 163 -4.16 -16.59 17.74
N MET A 164 -3.01 -17.26 17.69
CA MET A 164 -1.84 -16.76 18.40
C MET A 164 -1.43 -15.39 17.85
N LEU A 165 -1.08 -14.46 18.74
CA LEU A 165 -0.75 -13.09 18.38
C LEU A 165 0.66 -12.70 18.81
N PRO A 166 1.36 -11.85 18.04
CA PRO A 166 2.62 -11.25 18.47
C PRO A 166 2.40 -10.39 19.72
N GLN A 167 3.17 -10.66 20.77
CA GLN A 167 3.08 -9.91 22.03
C GLN A 167 4.48 -9.50 22.44
N ALA A 168 4.70 -8.23 22.75
CA ALA A 168 5.98 -7.77 23.27
C ALA A 168 6.15 -8.13 24.76
N ALA A 169 7.39 -8.08 25.24
CA ALA A 169 7.75 -8.36 26.64
C ALA A 169 7.04 -7.48 27.68
N ASN A 170 6.46 -6.34 27.27
CA ASN A 170 5.63 -5.49 28.12
C ASN A 170 4.16 -5.95 28.21
N GLY A 171 3.80 -7.07 27.58
CA GLY A 171 2.47 -7.67 27.57
C GLY A 171 1.50 -7.09 26.54
N LYS A 172 1.89 -6.07 25.78
CA LYS A 172 1.06 -5.47 24.73
C LYS A 172 1.15 -6.27 23.43
N ILE A 173 0.09 -6.23 22.63
CA ILE A 173 0.11 -6.80 21.27
C ILE A 173 0.94 -5.90 20.37
N SER A 174 1.91 -6.51 19.69
CA SER A 174 2.80 -5.83 18.75
C SER A 174 2.13 -5.73 17.39
N LEU A 175 2.15 -4.54 16.78
CA LEU A 175 1.64 -4.30 15.44
C LEU A 175 2.67 -3.55 14.62
N ASP A 176 2.88 -4.02 13.40
CA ASP A 176 3.58 -3.34 12.32
C ASP A 176 2.60 -3.27 11.15
N ASN A 177 1.76 -2.25 11.17
CA ASN A 177 0.58 -2.21 10.31
C ASN A 177 0.98 -1.72 8.91
N GLU A 178 0.53 -2.44 7.90
CA GLU A 178 0.84 -2.10 6.51
C GLU A 178 -0.42 -1.61 5.80
N ALA A 179 -1.32 -2.48 5.33
CA ALA A 179 -2.50 -2.03 4.61
C ALA A 179 -3.77 -1.88 5.47
N ILE A 180 -4.72 -1.05 5.00
CA ILE A 180 -6.04 -0.84 5.60
C ILE A 180 -7.18 -0.95 4.58
N VAL A 181 -8.24 -1.66 4.96
CA VAL A 181 -9.54 -1.66 4.27
C VAL A 181 -10.62 -1.20 5.23
N ARG A 182 -11.43 -0.21 4.83
CA ARG A 182 -12.61 0.21 5.59
C ARG A 182 -13.89 -0.40 5.00
N LEU A 183 -14.66 -1.08 5.82
CA LEU A 183 -15.95 -1.68 5.45
C LEU A 183 -17.10 -0.67 5.56
N ALA A 184 -18.23 -1.00 4.93
CA ALA A 184 -19.43 -0.15 4.93
C ALA A 184 -20.04 0.04 6.33
N ASP A 185 -19.85 -0.91 7.24
CA ASP A 185 -20.28 -0.83 8.64
C ASP A 185 -19.34 0.03 9.52
N GLY A 186 -18.25 0.53 8.94
CA GLY A 186 -17.22 1.33 9.63
C GLY A 186 -16.13 0.51 10.31
N THR A 187 -16.26 -0.82 10.38
CA THR A 187 -15.15 -1.69 10.83
C THR A 187 -14.04 -1.70 9.79
N MET A 188 -12.83 -2.06 10.22
CA MET A 188 -11.62 -1.96 9.42
C MET A 188 -10.84 -3.26 9.47
N PHE A 189 -10.35 -3.72 8.33
CA PHE A 189 -9.27 -4.70 8.29
C PHE A 189 -7.93 -3.98 8.22
N ILE A 190 -6.95 -4.48 8.96
CA ILE A 190 -5.57 -3.99 8.95
C ILE A 190 -4.63 -5.21 8.83
N SER A 191 -3.72 -5.20 7.87
CA SER A 191 -2.68 -6.23 7.75
C SER A 191 -1.44 -5.86 8.57
N ASP A 192 -0.63 -6.86 8.89
CA ASP A 192 0.50 -6.71 9.80
C ASP A 192 1.73 -7.49 9.34
N GLU A 193 2.93 -6.94 9.58
CA GLU A 193 4.17 -7.62 9.23
C GLU A 193 4.61 -8.67 10.24
N TYR A 194 4.30 -8.47 11.54
CA TYR A 194 4.73 -9.40 12.58
C TYR A 194 4.05 -10.76 12.42
N GLY A 195 2.72 -10.75 12.46
CA GLY A 195 1.81 -11.89 12.61
C GLY A 195 1.87 -12.98 11.53
N PRO A 196 2.17 -12.70 10.25
CA PRO A 196 1.64 -11.60 9.47
C PRO A 196 0.12 -11.77 9.30
N ASN A 197 -0.64 -11.23 10.25
CA ASN A 197 -2.08 -11.48 10.38
C ASN A 197 -2.91 -10.41 9.68
N ILE A 198 -4.21 -10.68 9.51
CA ILE A 198 -5.22 -9.66 9.20
C ILE A 198 -6.05 -9.44 10.45
N TYR A 199 -5.99 -8.25 11.02
CA TYR A 199 -6.78 -7.85 12.19
C TYR A 199 -8.06 -7.14 11.75
N ARG A 200 -9.18 -7.44 12.40
CA ARG A 200 -10.40 -6.62 12.29
C ARG A 200 -10.53 -5.73 13.50
N PHE A 201 -10.71 -4.44 13.26
CA PHE A 201 -10.95 -3.41 14.27
C PHE A 201 -12.38 -2.85 14.17
N SER A 202 -12.96 -2.49 15.30
CA SER A 202 -14.20 -1.68 15.34
C SER A 202 -13.94 -0.27 14.79
N ALA A 203 -15.01 0.47 14.49
CA ALA A 203 -14.89 1.86 14.05
C ALA A 203 -14.20 2.78 15.09
N GLU A 204 -14.18 2.35 16.36
CA GLU A 204 -13.54 3.00 17.50
C GLU A 204 -12.14 2.46 17.80
N GLY A 205 -11.58 1.61 16.93
CA GLY A 205 -10.19 1.16 17.04
C GLY A 205 -9.95 0.01 18.01
N ARG A 206 -10.99 -0.72 18.46
CA ARG A 206 -10.82 -1.94 19.26
C ARG A 206 -10.64 -3.16 18.35
N MET A 207 -9.60 -3.96 18.58
CA MET A 207 -9.43 -5.24 17.88
C MET A 207 -10.58 -6.20 18.26
N ILE A 208 -11.26 -6.77 17.28
CA ILE A 208 -12.45 -7.62 17.48
C ILE A 208 -12.31 -9.03 16.91
N SER A 209 -11.45 -9.26 15.92
CA SER A 209 -11.05 -10.59 15.47
C SER A 209 -9.71 -10.53 14.75
N ALA A 210 -9.11 -11.69 14.48
CA ALA A 210 -7.90 -11.79 13.67
C ALA A 210 -7.90 -13.07 12.82
N THR A 211 -7.37 -12.96 11.60
CA THR A 211 -7.19 -14.08 10.67
C THR A 211 -5.70 -14.34 10.50
N GLN A 212 -5.27 -15.56 10.81
CA GLN A 212 -3.90 -16.01 10.55
C GLN A 212 -3.80 -16.58 9.13
N PRO A 213 -2.72 -16.29 8.38
CA PRO A 213 -2.48 -16.89 7.08
C PRO A 213 -2.17 -18.39 7.17
N PRO A 214 -2.02 -19.09 6.02
CA PRO A 214 -1.48 -20.46 5.99
C PRO A 214 -0.24 -20.66 6.85
N ALA A 215 -0.08 -21.87 7.41
CA ALA A 215 1.04 -22.23 8.27
C ALA A 215 2.40 -21.99 7.61
N ALA A 216 2.47 -22.14 6.27
CA ALA A 216 3.63 -21.81 5.45
C ALA A 216 4.14 -20.38 5.62
N LEU A 217 3.31 -19.43 6.05
CA LEU A 217 3.66 -18.02 6.22
C LEU A 217 3.92 -17.63 7.67
N VAL A 218 3.58 -18.49 8.63
CA VAL A 218 3.87 -18.26 10.04
C VAL A 218 5.38 -18.41 10.28
N PRO A 219 6.06 -17.39 10.84
CA PRO A 219 7.51 -17.42 11.07
C PRO A 219 7.86 -18.39 12.20
N MET A 220 8.75 -19.33 11.91
CA MET A 220 9.15 -20.37 12.86
C MET A 220 10.64 -20.25 13.21
N ARG A 221 10.97 -20.40 14.50
CA ARG A 221 12.33 -20.57 15.00
C ARG A 221 12.38 -21.79 15.90
N HIS A 222 13.30 -22.71 15.65
CA HIS A 222 13.42 -23.94 16.45
C HIS A 222 12.09 -24.71 16.53
N GLY A 223 11.32 -24.73 15.44
CA GLY A 223 10.03 -25.41 15.35
C GLY A 223 8.90 -24.76 16.16
N LYS A 224 9.04 -23.52 16.62
CA LYS A 224 7.99 -22.76 17.32
C LYS A 224 7.72 -21.43 16.61
N ALA A 225 6.48 -20.97 16.69
CA ALA A 225 6.12 -19.64 16.20
C ALA A 225 6.93 -18.58 16.94
N ASN A 226 7.55 -17.67 16.19
CA ASN A 226 8.32 -16.56 16.72
C ASN A 226 8.17 -15.37 15.79
N PHE A 227 7.47 -14.33 16.26
CA PHE A 227 7.09 -13.20 15.44
C PHE A 227 8.12 -12.06 15.45
N SER A 228 9.34 -12.29 15.95
CA SER A 228 10.36 -11.24 15.95
C SER A 228 10.73 -10.79 14.53
N SER A 229 10.95 -9.48 14.40
CA SER A 229 11.47 -8.78 13.22
C SER A 229 12.98 -8.59 13.26
N ASN A 230 13.64 -9.00 14.34
CA ASN A 230 15.08 -8.88 14.55
C ASN A 230 15.57 -7.42 14.51
N ASN A 231 14.76 -6.50 15.03
CA ASN A 231 15.17 -5.11 15.32
C ASN A 231 14.66 -4.70 16.72
N PRO A 232 15.00 -5.50 17.76
CA PRO A 232 14.48 -5.30 19.10
C PRO A 232 14.79 -3.89 19.61
N GLY A 233 13.88 -3.36 20.44
CA GLY A 233 14.09 -2.07 21.09
C GLY A 233 15.34 -2.04 21.99
N PRO A 234 15.80 -0.85 22.40
CA PRO A 234 17.01 -0.70 23.21
C PRO A 234 17.02 -1.61 24.46
N GLY A 235 18.06 -2.44 24.56
CA GLY A 235 18.26 -3.36 25.69
C GLY A 235 17.55 -4.71 25.59
N ALA A 236 16.71 -4.92 24.58
CA ALA A 236 16.11 -6.22 24.29
C ALA A 236 17.03 -7.13 23.47
N GLN A 237 16.81 -8.44 23.56
CA GLN A 237 17.66 -9.43 22.91
C GLN A 237 17.18 -9.72 21.49
N ALA A 238 18.12 -9.85 20.56
CA ALA A 238 17.82 -10.35 19.21
C ALA A 238 17.37 -11.83 19.27
N PRO A 239 16.48 -12.26 18.34
CA PRO A 239 16.06 -13.66 18.29
C PRO A 239 17.22 -14.61 17.96
N ASP A 240 17.07 -15.87 18.40
CA ASP A 240 17.94 -16.98 18.03
C ASP A 240 17.11 -18.11 17.36
N PRO A 241 17.49 -18.58 16.16
CA PRO A 241 18.44 -17.95 15.23
C PRO A 241 18.00 -16.52 14.88
N LYS A 242 18.90 -15.71 14.31
CA LYS A 242 18.57 -14.35 13.81
C LYS A 242 17.39 -14.35 12.84
N ASP A 243 17.36 -15.35 11.99
CA ASP A 243 16.55 -15.44 10.78
C ASP A 243 15.64 -16.68 10.86
N PRO A 244 14.33 -16.58 10.57
CA PRO A 244 13.41 -17.68 10.83
C PRO A 244 13.72 -18.88 9.92
N ASP A 245 13.45 -20.09 10.38
CA ASP A 245 13.71 -21.31 9.62
C ASP A 245 12.73 -21.43 8.44
N THR A 246 11.45 -21.13 8.68
CA THR A 246 10.35 -21.13 7.71
C THR A 246 9.40 -19.94 7.97
N GLY A 247 8.46 -19.69 7.06
CA GLY A 247 7.47 -18.61 7.21
C GLY A 247 7.86 -17.33 6.51
N ARG A 248 7.20 -16.23 6.85
CA ARG A 248 7.60 -14.89 6.40
C ARG A 248 9.02 -14.54 6.84
N GLN A 249 9.63 -13.57 6.18
CA GLN A 249 10.95 -13.07 6.52
C GLN A 249 10.92 -12.12 7.73
N ASN A 250 12.07 -11.80 8.32
CA ASN A 250 12.12 -10.70 9.29
C ASN A 250 11.65 -9.40 8.61
N ASN A 251 10.58 -8.79 9.12
CA ASN A 251 10.05 -7.51 8.63
C ASN A 251 9.62 -7.50 7.15
N GLN A 252 8.89 -8.52 6.72
CA GLN A 252 8.38 -8.69 5.34
C GLN A 252 7.10 -9.54 5.40
N GLY A 253 6.09 -9.06 6.12
CA GLY A 253 4.84 -9.79 6.33
C GLY A 253 3.75 -9.44 5.31
N LEU A 254 2.49 -9.41 5.72
CA LEU A 254 1.38 -9.07 4.83
C LEU A 254 1.36 -7.56 4.62
N GLU A 255 1.87 -7.13 3.48
CA GLU A 255 2.09 -5.73 3.17
C GLU A 255 0.88 -5.11 2.47
N GLY A 256 0.47 -5.69 1.33
CA GLY A 256 -0.66 -5.15 0.56
C GLY A 256 -1.96 -5.86 0.88
N MET A 257 -3.05 -5.10 1.01
CA MET A 257 -4.39 -5.67 1.20
C MET A 257 -5.50 -4.81 0.58
N ALA A 258 -6.43 -5.45 -0.13
CA ALA A 258 -7.57 -4.76 -0.70
C ALA A 258 -8.83 -5.63 -0.75
N LEU A 259 -10.00 -5.01 -0.56
CA LEU A 259 -11.30 -5.64 -0.79
C LEU A 259 -11.68 -5.49 -2.26
N THR A 260 -12.22 -6.56 -2.86
CA THR A 260 -12.74 -6.51 -4.23
C THR A 260 -13.87 -5.49 -4.35
N PRO A 261 -14.06 -4.88 -5.55
CA PRO A 261 -15.12 -3.87 -5.75
C PRO A 261 -16.53 -4.36 -5.41
N ASP A 262 -16.80 -5.65 -5.57
CA ASP A 262 -18.08 -6.28 -5.22
C ASP A 262 -18.24 -6.61 -3.73
N GLY A 263 -17.20 -6.33 -2.92
CA GLY A 263 -17.16 -6.52 -1.48
C GLY A 263 -17.04 -7.98 -1.02
N LYS A 264 -16.86 -8.94 -1.93
CA LYS A 264 -16.93 -10.38 -1.58
C LYS A 264 -15.61 -10.98 -1.15
N PHE A 265 -14.49 -10.49 -1.66
CA PHE A 265 -13.19 -11.08 -1.39
C PHE A 265 -12.20 -10.05 -0.86
N LEU A 266 -11.44 -10.45 0.15
CA LEU A 266 -10.28 -9.71 0.64
C LEU A 266 -9.02 -10.37 0.09
N ILE A 267 -8.21 -9.61 -0.65
CA ILE A 267 -6.93 -10.06 -1.18
C ILE A 267 -5.84 -9.50 -0.27
N ALA A 268 -4.90 -10.33 0.17
CA ALA A 268 -3.71 -9.92 0.92
C ALA A 268 -2.46 -10.51 0.28
N VAL A 269 -1.38 -9.74 0.18
CA VAL A 269 -0.12 -10.14 -0.47
C VAL A 269 1.03 -9.98 0.50
N LEU A 270 1.87 -11.01 0.57
CA LEU A 270 3.09 -10.98 1.36
C LEU A 270 4.14 -10.09 0.66
N GLN A 271 4.88 -9.27 1.41
CA GLN A 271 5.84 -8.30 0.85
C GLN A 271 6.88 -8.94 -0.08
N SER A 272 7.34 -10.15 0.29
CA SER A 272 8.38 -10.93 -0.40
C SER A 272 8.20 -12.41 -0.15
N ALA A 273 8.89 -13.26 -0.94
CA ALA A 273 8.82 -14.70 -0.77
C ALA A 273 9.11 -15.15 0.68
N ALA A 274 8.36 -16.15 1.15
CA ALA A 274 8.64 -16.83 2.40
C ALA A 274 10.04 -17.48 2.38
N ARG A 275 10.58 -17.77 3.57
CA ARG A 275 11.91 -18.38 3.77
C ARG A 275 12.15 -19.58 2.87
N GLN A 276 11.25 -20.56 2.95
CA GLN A 276 11.34 -21.81 2.20
C GLN A 276 11.16 -21.61 0.69
N ASP A 277 10.56 -20.49 0.28
CA ASP A 277 10.26 -20.12 -1.11
C ASP A 277 11.40 -19.30 -1.75
N GLY A 278 12.60 -19.35 -1.16
CA GLY A 278 13.77 -18.59 -1.63
C GLY A 278 13.84 -17.17 -1.06
N GLY A 279 13.04 -16.86 -0.03
CA GLY A 279 13.07 -15.58 0.67
C GLY A 279 14.41 -15.24 1.30
N ASP A 280 15.24 -16.25 1.61
CA ASP A 280 16.54 -16.16 2.30
C ASP A 280 17.61 -15.32 1.58
N SER A 281 17.38 -14.91 0.33
CA SER A 281 18.24 -13.98 -0.40
C SER A 281 17.45 -12.95 -1.20
N SER A 282 17.94 -11.72 -1.22
CA SER A 282 17.41 -10.63 -2.06
C SER A 282 17.44 -10.92 -3.57
N SER A 283 18.18 -11.94 -4.02
CA SER A 283 18.27 -12.36 -5.42
C SER A 283 17.31 -13.50 -5.81
N THR A 284 16.74 -14.21 -4.82
CA THR A 284 15.89 -15.39 -5.01
C THR A 284 14.46 -15.20 -4.50
N ARG A 285 14.18 -14.15 -3.73
CA ARG A 285 12.89 -13.86 -3.10
C ARG A 285 11.74 -13.44 -4.03
N GLN A 286 11.81 -13.82 -5.31
CA GLN A 286 10.90 -13.34 -6.35
C GLN A 286 9.47 -13.85 -6.19
N ASN A 287 9.26 -15.07 -5.70
CA ASN A 287 7.95 -15.72 -5.73
C ASN A 287 7.20 -15.47 -4.42
N THR A 288 6.46 -14.36 -4.33
CA THR A 288 5.59 -14.06 -3.18
C THR A 288 4.22 -14.72 -3.32
N ARG A 289 3.37 -14.60 -2.29
CA ARG A 289 2.05 -15.24 -2.23
C ARG A 289 0.93 -14.20 -2.11
N ALA A 290 -0.11 -14.37 -2.92
CA ALA A 290 -1.38 -13.65 -2.81
C ALA A 290 -2.46 -14.58 -2.27
N LEU A 291 -3.08 -14.19 -1.17
CA LEU A 291 -4.13 -14.90 -0.45
C LEU A 291 -5.47 -14.24 -0.77
N VAL A 292 -6.48 -15.01 -1.18
CA VAL A 292 -7.83 -14.51 -1.43
C VAL A 292 -8.79 -15.15 -0.45
N TYR A 293 -9.38 -14.32 0.40
CA TYR A 293 -10.33 -14.73 1.42
C TYR A 293 -11.75 -14.37 1.02
N ASP A 294 -12.69 -15.29 1.21
CA ASP A 294 -14.12 -15.00 1.23
C ASP A 294 -14.43 -14.15 2.48
N ALA A 295 -15.03 -12.98 2.25
CA ALA A 295 -15.34 -11.97 3.26
C ALA A 295 -16.82 -11.94 3.65
N ALA A 296 -17.62 -12.95 3.29
CA ALA A 296 -19.03 -13.04 3.65
C ALA A 296 -19.27 -13.08 5.18
N ASP A 297 -18.32 -13.63 5.93
CA ASP A 297 -18.23 -13.48 7.38
C ASP A 297 -16.93 -12.73 7.74
N PRO A 298 -16.99 -11.41 7.93
CA PRO A 298 -15.82 -10.60 8.25
C PRO A 298 -15.13 -10.98 9.57
N ALA A 299 -15.79 -11.70 10.48
CA ALA A 299 -15.16 -12.19 11.70
C ALA A 299 -14.29 -13.43 11.45
N HIS A 300 -14.61 -14.22 10.41
CA HIS A 300 -14.00 -15.51 10.10
C HIS A 300 -13.67 -15.62 8.60
N LEU A 301 -12.73 -14.80 8.14
CA LEU A 301 -12.26 -14.83 6.76
C LEU A 301 -11.80 -16.23 6.38
N LYS A 302 -12.31 -16.73 5.24
CA LYS A 302 -12.00 -18.08 4.77
C LYS A 302 -11.11 -18.01 3.54
N LEU A 303 -9.90 -18.57 3.61
CA LEU A 303 -9.04 -18.70 2.43
C LEU A 303 -9.74 -19.59 1.38
N VAL A 304 -9.94 -19.03 0.19
CA VAL A 304 -10.59 -19.73 -0.93
C VAL A 304 -9.68 -19.87 -2.14
N HIS A 305 -8.68 -18.99 -2.28
CA HIS A 305 -7.63 -19.12 -3.29
C HIS A 305 -6.29 -18.64 -2.76
N GLU A 306 -5.22 -19.20 -3.31
CA GLU A 306 -3.86 -18.75 -3.07
C GLU A 306 -3.07 -18.85 -4.39
N TYR A 307 -2.31 -17.82 -4.71
CA TYR A 307 -1.55 -17.74 -5.96
C TYR A 307 -0.11 -17.30 -5.72
N VAL A 308 0.82 -17.86 -6.50
CA VAL A 308 2.19 -17.35 -6.57
C VAL A 308 2.23 -16.12 -7.45
N VAL A 309 2.75 -15.01 -6.91
CA VAL A 309 2.94 -13.74 -7.62
C VAL A 309 4.43 -13.49 -7.79
N PRO A 310 4.95 -13.44 -9.03
CA PRO A 310 6.36 -13.17 -9.25
C PRO A 310 6.61 -11.67 -9.14
N LEU A 311 7.36 -11.26 -8.13
CA LEU A 311 7.79 -9.88 -7.94
C LEU A 311 8.67 -9.40 -9.10
N PRO A 312 8.65 -8.09 -9.42
CA PRO A 312 9.50 -7.54 -10.46
C PRO A 312 10.98 -7.71 -10.17
N VAL A 313 11.76 -7.94 -11.24
CA VAL A 313 13.20 -8.05 -11.19
C VAL A 313 13.82 -6.90 -11.97
N PHE A 314 14.86 -6.29 -11.40
CA PHE A 314 15.61 -5.22 -12.03
C PHE A 314 17.12 -5.42 -11.83
N THR A 315 17.91 -4.59 -12.50
CA THR A 315 19.37 -4.54 -12.31
C THR A 315 19.70 -3.36 -11.41
N ASN A 316 20.33 -3.62 -10.26
CA ASN A 316 20.69 -2.55 -9.33
C ASN A 316 21.92 -1.75 -9.79
N ALA A 317 22.26 -0.69 -9.07
CA ALA A 317 23.41 0.18 -9.37
C ALA A 317 24.78 -0.55 -9.40
N LYS A 318 24.85 -1.75 -8.81
CA LYS A 318 26.05 -2.62 -8.82
C LYS A 318 26.05 -3.63 -9.98
N GLY A 319 25.11 -3.52 -10.92
CA GLY A 319 24.97 -4.43 -12.06
C GLY A 319 24.46 -5.84 -11.68
N LYS A 320 23.83 -6.00 -10.51
CA LYS A 320 23.32 -7.30 -10.03
C LYS A 320 21.81 -7.39 -10.15
N LYS A 321 21.31 -8.60 -10.39
CA LYS A 321 19.88 -8.93 -10.28
C LYS A 321 19.39 -8.61 -8.87
N ALA A 322 18.29 -7.87 -8.78
CA ALA A 322 17.58 -7.56 -7.55
C ALA A 322 16.08 -7.75 -7.74
N VAL A 323 15.36 -7.96 -6.65
CA VAL A 323 13.90 -8.13 -6.61
C VAL A 323 13.29 -6.91 -5.92
N ALA A 324 12.36 -6.25 -6.59
CA ALA A 324 11.57 -5.17 -6.02
C ALA A 324 10.49 -5.76 -5.10
N ALA A 325 10.44 -5.32 -3.84
CA ALA A 325 9.46 -5.82 -2.88
C ALA A 325 8.08 -5.23 -3.19
N GLN A 326 7.01 -5.99 -2.90
CA GLN A 326 5.64 -5.47 -2.97
C GLN A 326 5.40 -4.51 -1.81
N SER A 327 4.68 -3.41 -2.06
CA SER A 327 4.40 -2.37 -1.08
C SER A 327 2.91 -2.09 -0.88
N GLU A 328 2.07 -2.20 -1.92
CA GLU A 328 0.61 -2.06 -1.74
C GLU A 328 -0.16 -2.72 -2.90
N ILE A 329 -1.45 -2.99 -2.71
CA ILE A 329 -2.36 -3.42 -3.78
C ILE A 329 -3.66 -2.61 -3.84
N VAL A 330 -4.32 -2.63 -5.01
CA VAL A 330 -5.72 -2.23 -5.18
C VAL A 330 -6.44 -3.32 -5.96
N ALA A 331 -7.48 -3.92 -5.38
CA ALA A 331 -8.25 -4.96 -6.06
C ALA A 331 -9.10 -4.39 -7.20
N LEU A 332 -9.03 -5.04 -8.37
CA LEU A 332 -9.86 -4.73 -9.53
C LEU A 332 -10.98 -5.77 -9.71
N SER A 333 -10.73 -7.00 -9.30
CA SER A 333 -11.65 -8.14 -9.22
C SER A 333 -11.04 -9.20 -8.30
N ASP A 334 -11.67 -10.35 -8.16
CA ASP A 334 -11.09 -11.53 -7.49
C ASP A 334 -9.93 -12.18 -8.27
N LYS A 335 -9.74 -11.80 -9.55
CA LYS A 335 -8.68 -12.34 -10.43
C LYS A 335 -7.65 -11.30 -10.91
N ALA A 336 -7.82 -10.03 -10.55
CA ALA A 336 -6.90 -8.99 -10.97
C ALA A 336 -6.78 -7.88 -9.92
N PHE A 337 -5.57 -7.38 -9.71
CA PHE A 337 -5.29 -6.26 -8.82
C PHE A 337 -4.09 -5.44 -9.30
N LEU A 338 -4.05 -4.15 -8.96
CA LEU A 338 -2.85 -3.34 -9.08
C LEU A 338 -1.91 -3.68 -7.93
N MET A 339 -0.61 -3.73 -8.19
CA MET A 339 0.43 -3.99 -7.19
C MET A 339 1.56 -2.97 -7.37
N LEU A 340 1.79 -2.17 -6.34
CA LEU A 340 2.95 -1.30 -6.21
C LEU A 340 4.14 -2.12 -5.71
N ALA A 341 5.26 -2.04 -6.42
CA ALA A 341 6.51 -2.63 -5.98
C ALA A 341 7.66 -1.63 -6.18
N ARG A 342 8.65 -1.68 -5.28
CA ARG A 342 9.78 -0.75 -5.25
C ARG A 342 11.11 -1.41 -4.97
N ASP A 343 12.19 -0.75 -5.40
CA ASP A 343 13.52 -0.97 -4.87
C ASP A 343 13.68 -0.35 -3.48
N SER A 344 14.88 -0.50 -2.91
CA SER A 344 15.20 -0.01 -1.58
C SER A 344 16.59 0.61 -1.51
N GLY A 345 16.79 1.51 -0.55
CA GLY A 345 18.03 2.24 -0.31
C GLY A 345 18.21 3.52 -1.13
N ASN A 346 17.19 3.98 -1.87
CA ASN A 346 17.28 5.14 -2.76
C ASN A 346 16.11 6.13 -2.59
N GLY A 347 16.42 7.42 -2.54
CA GLY A 347 15.46 8.52 -2.48
C GLY A 347 15.81 9.58 -1.44
N TYR A 348 14.96 10.60 -1.32
CA TYR A 348 15.12 11.64 -0.29
C TYR A 348 15.07 11.04 1.12
N GLY A 349 16.06 11.42 1.94
CA GLY A 349 16.26 10.88 3.28
C GLY A 349 17.32 9.77 3.36
N LEU A 350 17.78 9.23 2.22
CA LEU A 350 18.79 8.17 2.16
C LEU A 350 20.07 8.59 1.44
N ASP A 351 21.10 7.75 1.52
CA ASP A 351 22.38 7.98 0.83
C ASP A 351 22.27 7.87 -0.70
N GLY A 352 21.49 6.90 -1.20
CA GLY A 352 21.21 6.74 -2.62
C GLY A 352 20.15 7.73 -3.09
N ASP A 353 20.35 8.37 -4.25
CA ASP A 353 19.42 9.39 -4.76
C ASP A 353 18.39 8.87 -5.76
N THR A 354 18.72 7.82 -6.51
CA THR A 354 17.94 7.41 -7.69
C THR A 354 17.32 6.05 -7.46
N SER A 355 15.98 6.00 -7.33
CA SER A 355 15.24 4.75 -7.40
C SER A 355 15.31 4.18 -8.81
N LEU A 356 15.72 2.92 -8.93
CA LEU A 356 15.84 2.21 -10.21
C LEU A 356 14.57 1.43 -10.56
N TYR A 357 13.69 1.22 -9.58
CA TYR A 357 12.42 0.55 -9.79
C TYR A 357 11.38 1.04 -8.80
N ARG A 358 10.31 1.70 -9.27
CA ARG A 358 9.11 1.97 -8.49
C ARG A 358 7.90 2.03 -9.40
N ASN A 359 7.15 0.95 -9.46
CA ASN A 359 6.12 0.77 -10.48
C ASN A 359 4.86 0.13 -9.90
N ILE A 360 3.72 0.58 -10.41
CA ILE A 360 2.44 -0.10 -10.25
C ILE A 360 2.26 -1.00 -11.46
N THR A 361 2.12 -2.28 -11.19
CA THR A 361 1.86 -3.33 -12.19
C THR A 361 0.45 -3.85 -12.01
N VAL A 362 -0.16 -4.38 -13.07
CA VAL A 362 -1.36 -5.19 -12.90
C VAL A 362 -0.98 -6.65 -12.80
N VAL A 363 -1.47 -7.29 -11.76
CA VAL A 363 -1.36 -8.73 -11.51
C VAL A 363 -2.64 -9.39 -11.96
N ASP A 364 -2.52 -10.38 -12.85
CA ASP A 364 -3.63 -11.20 -13.37
C ASP A 364 -3.41 -12.66 -12.93
N THR A 365 -4.34 -13.18 -12.14
CA THR A 365 -4.32 -14.55 -11.60
C THR A 365 -5.23 -15.51 -12.37
N SER A 366 -5.89 -15.07 -13.45
CA SER A 366 -6.88 -15.88 -14.20
C SER A 366 -6.32 -17.19 -14.76
N ALA A 367 -5.03 -17.21 -15.13
CA ALA A 367 -4.32 -18.39 -15.62
C ALA A 367 -3.35 -18.99 -14.58
N ALA A 368 -3.28 -18.42 -13.38
CA ALA A 368 -2.38 -18.89 -12.33
C ALA A 368 -2.92 -20.18 -11.69
N THR A 369 -2.00 -21.04 -11.25
CA THR A 369 -2.36 -22.23 -10.48
C THR A 369 -2.82 -21.79 -9.09
N ASP A 370 -4.05 -22.13 -8.74
CA ASP A 370 -4.56 -22.01 -7.38
C ASP A 370 -3.96 -23.11 -6.51
N ILE A 371 -3.24 -22.71 -5.45
CA ILE A 371 -2.54 -23.62 -4.54
C ILE A 371 -3.22 -23.74 -3.17
N ALA A 372 -4.34 -23.06 -2.93
CA ALA A 372 -5.01 -23.08 -1.63
C ALA A 372 -5.43 -24.50 -1.21
N GLY A 373 -5.25 -24.82 0.06
CA GLY A 373 -5.57 -26.12 0.64
C GLY A 373 -4.64 -27.25 0.19
N SER A 374 -3.55 -26.92 -0.51
CA SER A 374 -2.54 -27.91 -0.93
C SER A 374 -1.44 -28.07 0.12
N GLY A 375 -0.45 -28.93 -0.17
CA GLY A 375 0.75 -29.04 0.68
C GLY A 375 1.58 -27.76 0.75
N PHE A 376 1.38 -26.81 -0.18
CA PHE A 376 2.08 -25.53 -0.18
C PHE A 376 1.67 -24.62 0.98
N ASP A 377 0.48 -24.82 1.57
CA ASP A 377 -0.02 -24.09 2.74
C ASP A 377 0.69 -24.52 4.05
N ALA A 378 1.50 -25.58 3.99
CA ALA A 378 2.25 -26.16 5.09
C ALA A 378 3.77 -26.06 4.86
N ASP A 379 4.48 -27.18 4.81
CA ASP A 379 5.95 -27.24 4.76
C ASP A 379 6.52 -27.32 3.34
N LYS A 380 5.68 -27.57 2.32
CA LYS A 380 6.15 -27.64 0.94
C LYS A 380 6.43 -26.23 0.40
N ALA A 381 7.67 -25.99 0.00
CA ALA A 381 8.06 -24.75 -0.69
C ALA A 381 7.47 -24.66 -2.10
N VAL A 382 6.93 -23.50 -2.49
CA VAL A 382 6.53 -23.22 -3.89
C VAL A 382 7.73 -22.93 -4.77
N ALA A 383 8.82 -22.39 -4.21
CA ALA A 383 9.99 -21.99 -4.98
C ALA A 383 11.31 -22.17 -4.22
N PRO A 384 11.71 -23.41 -3.88
CA PRO A 384 12.95 -23.63 -3.13
C PRO A 384 14.16 -22.97 -3.82
N LYS A 385 14.87 -22.10 -3.08
CA LYS A 385 16.00 -21.29 -3.59
C LYS A 385 15.62 -20.40 -4.79
N GLY A 386 14.36 -19.98 -4.87
CA GLY A 386 13.80 -19.16 -5.93
C GLY A 386 13.43 -19.91 -7.22
N VAL A 387 13.61 -21.24 -7.27
CA VAL A 387 13.22 -22.06 -8.43
C VAL A 387 11.80 -22.57 -8.23
N LEU A 388 10.86 -22.02 -9.00
CA LEU A 388 9.43 -22.35 -8.92
C LEU A 388 9.18 -23.84 -9.18
N ASP A 389 8.31 -24.46 -8.38
CA ASP A 389 7.83 -25.82 -8.59
C ASP A 389 7.18 -25.91 -9.99
N PRO A 390 7.59 -26.88 -10.83
CA PRO A 390 7.12 -26.98 -12.21
C PRO A 390 5.61 -27.25 -12.33
N SER A 391 4.92 -27.64 -11.25
CA SER A 391 3.45 -27.76 -11.25
C SER A 391 2.73 -26.42 -11.14
N ILE A 392 3.44 -25.32 -10.87
CA ILE A 392 2.84 -24.00 -10.62
C ILE A 392 3.02 -23.11 -11.84
N THR A 393 1.90 -22.58 -12.33
CA THR A 393 1.87 -21.41 -13.21
C THR A 393 1.70 -20.16 -12.34
N PRO A 394 2.67 -19.23 -12.30
CA PRO A 394 2.56 -18.02 -11.49
C PRO A 394 1.64 -17.00 -12.15
N ALA A 395 1.18 -16.01 -11.37
CA ALA A 395 0.41 -14.88 -11.88
C ALA A 395 1.19 -14.08 -12.92
N LYS A 396 0.47 -13.46 -13.86
CA LYS A 396 1.07 -12.60 -14.89
C LYS A 396 1.12 -11.15 -14.39
N LEU A 397 2.28 -10.52 -14.53
CA LEU A 397 2.46 -9.08 -14.27
C LEU A 397 2.52 -8.31 -15.59
N THR A 398 1.87 -7.15 -15.62
CA THR A 398 2.00 -6.19 -16.72
C THR A 398 2.24 -4.79 -16.17
N PRO A 399 3.36 -4.11 -16.49
CA PRO A 399 3.60 -2.73 -16.06
C PRO A 399 2.48 -1.78 -16.46
N PHE A 400 2.12 -0.84 -15.58
CA PHE A 400 1.02 0.10 -15.81
C PHE A 400 1.38 1.56 -15.51
N ILE A 401 1.95 1.85 -14.33
CA ILE A 401 2.38 3.21 -13.96
C ILE A 401 3.81 3.14 -13.44
N ASP A 402 4.71 3.86 -14.10
CA ASP A 402 6.05 4.13 -13.57
C ASP A 402 6.01 5.38 -12.69
N ILE A 403 6.21 5.22 -11.38
CA ILE A 403 6.19 6.34 -10.43
C ILE A 403 7.46 7.20 -10.59
N ASN A 404 8.53 6.62 -11.14
CA ASN A 404 9.81 7.31 -11.33
C ASN A 404 9.88 8.11 -12.64
N ASP A 405 8.78 8.22 -13.40
CA ASP A 405 8.77 8.93 -14.68
C ASP A 405 9.02 10.45 -14.49
N ASN A 406 10.27 10.86 -14.71
CA ASN A 406 10.72 12.24 -14.59
C ASN A 406 9.97 13.22 -15.53
N ALA A 407 9.39 12.74 -16.65
CA ALA A 407 8.56 13.60 -17.50
C ALA A 407 7.24 13.97 -16.80
N ASN A 408 6.65 13.05 -16.04
CA ASN A 408 5.50 13.34 -15.18
C ASN A 408 5.91 14.14 -13.93
N LEU A 409 6.96 13.72 -13.23
CA LEU A 409 7.40 14.33 -11.97
C LEU A 409 7.78 15.82 -12.15
N SER A 410 8.54 16.15 -13.19
CA SER A 410 9.01 17.52 -13.43
C SER A 410 7.89 18.54 -13.66
N ARG A 411 6.72 18.09 -14.15
CA ARG A 411 5.52 18.95 -14.26
C ARG A 411 5.07 19.47 -12.90
N PHE A 412 5.31 18.72 -11.84
CA PHE A 412 4.94 19.02 -10.44
C PHE A 412 6.16 19.42 -9.60
N GLY A 413 7.28 19.78 -10.24
CA GLY A 413 8.50 20.21 -9.55
C GLY A 413 9.14 19.10 -8.71
N LEU A 414 8.85 17.85 -9.02
CA LEU A 414 9.44 16.66 -8.42
C LEU A 414 10.47 16.05 -9.37
N HIS A 415 11.30 15.16 -8.85
CA HIS A 415 12.22 14.36 -9.65
C HIS A 415 12.57 13.04 -8.94
N ASN A 416 13.16 12.10 -9.68
CA ASN A 416 13.82 10.91 -9.17
C ASN A 416 15.31 10.97 -9.57
N GLY A 417 16.17 11.12 -8.57
CA GLY A 417 17.62 11.21 -8.72
C GLY A 417 18.23 12.48 -8.14
N ALA A 418 19.43 12.83 -8.59
CA ALA A 418 20.14 14.02 -8.10
C ALA A 418 19.47 15.34 -8.54
N PRO A 419 19.51 16.39 -7.69
CA PRO A 419 20.10 16.43 -6.35
C PRO A 419 19.19 15.77 -5.31
N ASN A 420 19.75 15.06 -4.33
CA ASN A 420 18.95 14.41 -3.28
C ASN A 420 18.35 15.43 -2.28
N ASP A 421 17.29 16.12 -2.71
CA ASP A 421 16.64 17.22 -2.02
C ASP A 421 15.17 16.90 -1.70
N ARG A 422 14.49 17.85 -1.05
CA ARG A 422 13.08 17.72 -0.65
C ARG A 422 12.12 17.46 -1.84
N ASN A 423 12.54 17.67 -3.07
CA ASN A 423 11.75 17.38 -4.28
C ASN A 423 12.14 16.08 -4.98
N ASN A 424 13.21 15.41 -4.54
CA ASN A 424 13.46 14.02 -4.87
C ASN A 424 12.37 13.15 -4.22
N LEU A 425 11.92 12.10 -4.89
CA LEU A 425 11.00 11.16 -4.26
C LEU A 425 11.69 10.45 -3.09
N SER A 426 10.98 10.28 -1.97
CA SER A 426 11.40 9.44 -0.85
C SER A 426 11.48 7.96 -1.24
N GLU A 427 12.15 7.13 -0.44
CA GLU A 427 12.32 5.70 -0.73
C GLU A 427 10.99 4.94 -0.80
N LYS A 428 10.17 5.06 0.26
CA LYS A 428 9.02 4.20 0.46
C LYS A 428 7.74 4.81 -0.10
N TRP A 429 7.01 4.04 -0.93
CA TRP A 429 5.67 4.38 -1.40
C TRP A 429 4.80 3.15 -1.21
N GLU A 430 3.85 3.24 -0.29
CA GLU A 430 3.27 2.05 0.37
C GLU A 430 1.76 2.17 0.60
N ALA A 431 1.14 3.27 0.18
CA ALA A 431 -0.30 3.42 0.32
C ALA A 431 -0.96 3.75 -1.01
N MET A 432 -2.10 3.11 -1.33
CA MET A 432 -2.90 3.38 -2.52
C MET A 432 -4.40 3.39 -2.22
N ALA A 433 -5.13 4.33 -2.83
CA ALA A 433 -6.59 4.32 -2.82
C ALA A 433 -7.16 4.78 -4.15
N LEU A 434 -8.27 4.16 -4.55
CA LEU A 434 -8.95 4.43 -5.82
C LEU A 434 -10.33 5.04 -5.56
N VAL A 435 -10.62 6.19 -6.18
CA VAL A 435 -11.93 6.86 -6.09
C VAL A 435 -12.40 7.33 -7.46
N SER A 436 -13.71 7.31 -7.70
CA SER A 436 -14.28 7.74 -8.99
C SER A 436 -14.00 9.22 -9.25
N VAL A 437 -13.80 9.60 -10.53
CA VAL A 437 -13.77 11.02 -10.92
C VAL A 437 -15.16 11.66 -10.91
N LEU A 438 -16.22 10.91 -10.64
CA LEU A 438 -17.61 11.41 -10.55
C LEU A 438 -17.98 12.30 -11.75
N ASP A 439 -17.46 11.99 -12.94
CA ASP A 439 -17.82 12.63 -14.20
C ASP A 439 -18.74 11.70 -14.99
N PRO A 440 -20.01 12.09 -15.24
CA PRO A 440 -20.89 11.29 -16.06
C PRO A 440 -20.36 11.02 -17.49
N LYS A 441 -19.40 11.83 -17.98
CA LYS A 441 -18.75 11.63 -19.28
C LYS A 441 -17.54 10.68 -19.21
N LEU A 442 -17.02 10.41 -18.01
CA LEU A 442 -15.90 9.53 -17.76
C LEU A 442 -16.27 8.52 -16.65
N PRO A 443 -17.30 7.68 -16.87
CA PRO A 443 -17.84 6.81 -15.83
C PRO A 443 -16.85 5.72 -15.37
N ASP A 444 -15.88 5.37 -16.21
CA ASP A 444 -14.84 4.38 -15.91
C ASP A 444 -13.51 5.04 -15.50
N ASP A 445 -13.50 6.34 -15.24
CA ASP A 445 -12.31 7.04 -14.77
C ASP A 445 -12.25 7.14 -13.25
N TYR A 446 -11.04 7.01 -12.74
CA TYR A 446 -10.72 7.07 -11.32
C TYR A 446 -9.48 7.92 -11.07
N PHE A 447 -9.41 8.47 -9.87
CA PHE A 447 -8.18 8.94 -9.28
C PHE A 447 -7.56 7.83 -8.43
N LEU A 448 -6.33 7.46 -8.77
CA LEU A 448 -5.48 6.60 -7.97
C LEU A 448 -4.56 7.49 -7.14
N PHE A 449 -4.88 7.62 -5.85
CA PHE A 449 -4.01 8.23 -4.86
C PHE A 449 -2.91 7.23 -4.51
N VAL A 450 -1.68 7.72 -4.44
CA VAL A 450 -0.50 6.99 -3.99
C VAL A 450 0.20 7.83 -2.93
N GLY A 451 0.44 7.26 -1.76
CA GLY A 451 1.07 7.91 -0.62
C GLY A 451 2.42 7.28 -0.30
N ASN A 452 3.33 8.10 0.21
CA ASN A 452 4.61 7.62 0.72
C ASN A 452 4.52 7.27 2.22
N ASP A 453 5.22 6.21 2.62
CA ASP A 453 5.69 6.07 3.99
C ASP A 453 6.96 6.94 4.11
N ASN A 454 7.06 7.70 5.19
CA ASN A 454 8.15 8.62 5.45
C ASN A 454 9.04 8.15 6.60
N ASP A 455 8.80 6.95 7.15
CA ASP A 455 9.58 6.35 8.23
C ASP A 455 9.67 7.25 9.47
N PHE A 456 8.71 8.17 9.65
CA PHE A 456 8.73 9.20 10.68
C PHE A 456 9.98 10.11 10.62
N LEU A 457 10.63 10.22 9.46
CA LEU A 457 11.88 10.97 9.28
C LEU A 457 11.65 12.49 9.34
N THR A 458 12.00 13.08 10.49
CA THR A 458 11.98 14.52 10.70
C THR A 458 13.08 14.98 11.66
N GLN A 459 13.53 16.23 11.50
CA GLN A 459 14.46 16.91 12.41
C GLN A 459 13.80 17.49 13.67
N ASP A 460 12.46 17.44 13.73
CA ASP A 460 11.65 17.86 14.87
C ASP A 460 10.68 16.73 15.25
N GLY A 461 11.25 15.61 15.71
CA GLY A 461 10.52 14.40 16.08
C GLY A 461 10.16 14.36 17.57
N PHE A 462 9.05 13.70 17.90
CA PHE A 462 8.61 13.43 19.28
C PHE A 462 7.77 12.16 19.27
N GLN A 463 8.19 11.15 20.02
CA GLN A 463 7.52 9.87 20.10
C GLN A 463 7.89 9.20 21.43
N VAL A 464 6.92 8.53 22.07
CA VAL A 464 7.12 7.79 23.33
C VAL A 464 7.75 8.69 24.42
N GLY A 465 7.27 9.93 24.52
CA GLY A 465 7.66 10.88 25.56
C GLY A 465 9.03 11.53 25.38
N ALA A 466 9.72 11.29 24.26
CA ALA A 466 11.04 11.85 23.98
C ALA A 466 11.09 12.53 22.61
N SER A 467 11.82 13.64 22.54
CA SER A 467 12.20 14.24 21.25
C SER A 467 13.25 13.39 20.55
N TYR A 468 13.18 13.34 19.23
CA TYR A 468 14.20 12.70 18.39
C TYR A 468 14.50 13.56 17.17
N LYS A 469 15.59 13.22 16.47
CA LYS A 469 15.93 13.75 15.16
C LYS A 469 16.30 12.59 14.25
N ALA A 470 15.74 12.58 13.06
CA ALA A 470 16.11 11.63 12.02
C ALA A 470 17.60 11.78 11.68
N GLU A 471 18.28 10.66 11.50
CA GLU A 471 19.65 10.65 10.98
C GLU A 471 19.68 11.25 9.55
N GLY A 472 20.85 11.73 9.12
CA GLY A 472 21.01 12.31 7.78
C GLY A 472 20.44 13.73 7.58
N GLY A 473 19.72 14.29 8.56
CA GLY A 473 19.30 15.70 8.52
C GLY A 473 18.08 16.01 7.65
N ALA A 474 17.38 14.99 7.14
CA ALA A 474 16.22 15.16 6.27
C ALA A 474 14.91 15.38 7.06
N ASP A 475 13.98 16.10 6.43
CA ASP A 475 12.57 16.19 6.79
C ASP A 475 11.75 15.62 5.64
N VAL A 476 11.42 14.33 5.71
CA VAL A 476 10.67 13.65 4.65
C VAL A 476 9.18 13.87 4.89
N ASP A 477 8.61 14.81 4.14
CA ASP A 477 7.18 15.05 4.18
C ASP A 477 6.38 13.82 3.74
N THR A 478 5.17 13.71 4.26
CA THR A 478 4.16 12.88 3.62
C THR A 478 3.71 13.53 2.34
N MET A 479 3.75 12.78 1.26
CA MET A 479 3.44 13.20 -0.08
C MET A 479 2.36 12.31 -0.66
N PHE A 480 1.46 12.93 -1.42
CA PHE A 480 0.46 12.26 -2.21
C PHE A 480 0.73 12.55 -3.68
N GLN A 481 0.77 11.51 -4.50
CA GLN A 481 0.67 11.59 -5.96
C GLN A 481 -0.72 11.10 -6.37
N VAL A 482 -1.36 11.78 -7.33
CA VAL A 482 -2.68 11.38 -7.84
C VAL A 482 -2.61 11.19 -9.34
N PHE A 483 -2.80 9.95 -9.78
CA PHE A 483 -2.90 9.60 -11.18
C PHE A 483 -4.37 9.53 -11.60
N GLN A 484 -4.70 9.97 -12.81
CA GLN A 484 -6.00 9.67 -13.39
C GLN A 484 -5.86 8.41 -14.26
N VAL A 485 -6.75 7.45 -14.07
CA VAL A 485 -6.75 6.16 -14.77
C VAL A 485 -8.13 5.83 -15.29
N THR A 486 -8.22 5.15 -16.43
CA THR A 486 -9.47 4.51 -16.88
C THR A 486 -9.40 3.02 -16.55
N ILE A 487 -10.39 2.50 -15.84
CA ILE A 487 -10.51 1.09 -15.44
C ILE A 487 -11.93 0.63 -15.76
N PRO A 488 -12.19 0.12 -16.98
CA PRO A 488 -13.54 -0.26 -17.38
C PRO A 488 -14.14 -1.37 -16.52
N GLY A 489 -15.40 -1.18 -16.11
CA GLY A 489 -16.19 -2.25 -15.48
C GLY A 489 -15.99 -2.47 -13.98
N LEU A 490 -15.22 -1.61 -13.30
CA LEU A 490 -15.01 -1.68 -11.85
C LEU A 490 -16.30 -1.39 -11.03
N HIS A 491 -17.23 -0.61 -11.57
CA HIS A 491 -18.49 -0.22 -10.92
C HIS A 491 -19.63 -1.27 -10.97
N LYS A 492 -19.37 -2.52 -11.35
CA LYS A 492 -20.42 -3.53 -11.59
C LYS A 492 -20.73 -4.41 -10.39
#